data_AF-A0A7X0IGE2-F1
#
_entry.id   AF-A0A7X0IGE2-F1
#
_cell.length_a   1.000
_cell.length_b   1.000
_cell.length_c   1.000
_cell.angle_alpha   90.00
_cell.angle_beta   90.00
_cell.angle_gamma   90.00
#
_symmetry.space_group_name_H-M   'P 1'
#
loop_
_entity.id
_entity.type
_entity.pdbx_description
1 polymer ?
#
loop_
_entity_poly.entity_id
_entity_poly.type
_entity_poly.pdbx_seq_one_letter_code
_entity_poly.pdbx_strand_id
1 'polypeptide(L)'
;MTVAPEGRKLLRLEVRNSQTPIERKPPWIKTRLHNGPTFNEIRSLVKDQGLHTVCQEAGCPNISECWEDREATFLIGGDQCTRRCDFCQIDTGKPAEYDTDEPRRVAESVQQMGLRYATVTGVARDDLPDGGAWLYAETARRIHAAVPGCGVELLVPDFNGRRDQLEEVFSSRPEVFAHNIETVPRIFKSIRPAFRYDRSLAVITMANEAGLVTKSNLILGMGEEPEEISQAMRDLREAGCDLLTITQYLRPTPRHHPVSRWVKPDEFVAFQAEAESLGFAGVMSGPLVRSSYRAGGLYKQAIEARQTT
;
A
#
# COMPACT_ATOMS: atom_id res chain seq x y z
N MET A 1 16.10 -1.49 -11.94
CA MET A 1 16.49 -0.77 -13.18
C MET A 1 15.20 -0.25 -13.79
N THR A 2 15.08 1.06 -13.99
CA THR A 2 13.87 1.67 -14.53
C THR A 2 13.73 1.30 -16.00
N VAL A 3 12.64 0.63 -16.38
CA VAL A 3 12.34 0.35 -17.78
C VAL A 3 12.18 1.70 -18.48
N ALA A 4 13.05 1.95 -19.47
CA ALA A 4 12.91 3.07 -20.37
C ALA A 4 11.52 2.97 -21.03
N PRO A 5 10.86 4.07 -21.39
CA PRO A 5 9.61 3.95 -22.14
C PRO A 5 10.01 3.22 -23.43
N GLU A 6 9.45 2.06 -23.70
CA GLU A 6 9.79 1.20 -24.84
C GLU A 6 9.39 1.89 -26.17
N GLY A 7 10.03 3.02 -26.49
CA GLY A 7 9.66 3.91 -27.58
C GLY A 7 8.33 4.66 -27.43
N ARG A 8 7.52 4.43 -26.38
CA ARG A 8 6.20 5.09 -26.26
C ARG A 8 6.31 6.60 -26.04
N LYS A 9 5.38 7.34 -26.65
CA LYS A 9 5.23 8.78 -26.39
C LYS A 9 4.86 9.00 -24.93
N LEU A 10 5.61 9.88 -24.26
CA LEU A 10 5.33 10.26 -22.88
C LEU A 10 4.00 11.00 -22.80
N LEU A 11 3.27 10.77 -21.71
CA LEU A 11 2.08 11.55 -21.36
C LEU A 11 2.49 13.00 -21.08
N ARG A 12 1.60 13.96 -21.34
CA ARG A 12 1.85 15.38 -21.09
C ARG A 12 2.30 15.65 -19.65
N LEU A 13 1.75 14.89 -18.69
CA LEU A 13 2.11 14.95 -17.28
C LEU A 13 3.57 14.51 -17.05
N GLU A 14 3.99 13.38 -17.63
CA GLU A 14 5.35 12.85 -17.51
C GLU A 14 6.38 13.83 -18.10
N VAL A 15 6.06 14.46 -19.22
CA VAL A 15 6.91 15.49 -19.84
C VAL A 15 7.05 16.69 -18.92
N ARG A 16 5.93 17.20 -18.38
CA ARG A 16 5.93 18.33 -17.44
C ARG A 16 6.74 18.01 -16.19
N ASN A 17 6.53 16.85 -15.58
CA ASN A 17 7.25 16.43 -14.38
C ASN A 17 8.75 16.34 -14.63
N SER A 18 9.16 15.87 -15.82
CA SER A 18 10.57 15.74 -16.20
C SER A 18 11.30 17.09 -16.35
N GLN A 19 10.58 18.21 -16.36
CA GLN A 19 11.18 19.55 -16.36
C GLN A 19 11.74 19.94 -14.99
N THR A 20 11.26 19.31 -13.91
CA THR A 20 11.81 19.51 -12.56
C THR A 20 12.93 18.50 -12.31
N PRO A 21 14.18 18.95 -12.06
CA PRO A 21 15.29 18.06 -11.71
C PRO A 21 15.00 17.21 -10.49
N ILE A 22 15.67 16.05 -10.38
CA ILE A 22 15.56 15.20 -9.19
C ILE A 22 16.08 15.94 -7.97
N GLU A 23 15.29 15.90 -6.90
CA GLU A 23 15.53 16.62 -5.67
C GLU A 23 16.61 15.92 -4.84
N ARG A 24 17.47 16.71 -4.20
CA ARG A 24 18.47 16.16 -3.28
C ARG A 24 17.77 15.66 -2.01
N LYS A 25 17.90 14.36 -1.73
CA LYS A 25 17.39 13.76 -0.50
C LYS A 25 18.08 14.40 0.73
N PRO A 26 17.32 14.81 1.76
CA PRO A 26 17.89 15.36 2.97
C PRO A 26 18.59 14.27 3.81
N PRO A 27 19.46 14.64 4.76
CA PRO A 27 20.33 13.68 5.45
C PRO A 27 19.61 12.65 6.32
N TRP A 28 18.33 12.88 6.68
CA TRP A 28 17.51 11.94 7.44
C TRP A 28 16.82 10.87 6.58
N ILE A 29 16.81 11.01 5.25
CA ILE A 29 16.31 9.98 4.33
C ILE A 29 17.44 9.02 4.02
N LYS A 30 17.73 8.12 4.98
CA LYS A 30 18.77 7.11 4.88
C LYS A 30 18.24 5.77 5.38
N THR A 31 18.48 4.73 4.61
CA THR A 31 18.21 3.35 5.01
C THR A 31 19.45 2.71 5.60
N ARG A 32 19.24 1.80 6.56
CA ARG A 32 20.27 0.85 6.97
C ARG A 32 20.09 -0.40 6.15
N LEU A 33 21.02 -0.67 5.24
CA LEU A 33 21.07 -1.95 4.54
C LEU A 33 21.61 -3.02 5.49
N HIS A 34 20.80 -4.03 5.75
CA HIS A 34 21.21 -5.22 6.51
C HIS A 34 20.80 -6.46 5.72
N ASN A 35 21.76 -7.14 5.09
CA ASN A 35 21.48 -8.34 4.30
C ASN A 35 21.80 -9.57 5.15
N GLY A 36 20.88 -9.90 6.06
CA GLY A 36 20.97 -11.09 6.89
C GLY A 36 20.71 -12.39 6.13
N PRO A 37 20.84 -13.55 6.78
CA PRO A 37 20.54 -14.85 6.18
C PRO A 37 19.07 -14.96 5.76
N THR A 38 18.14 -14.47 6.59
CA THR A 38 16.69 -14.52 6.32
C THR A 38 16.31 -13.72 5.08
N PHE A 39 16.91 -12.53 4.89
CA PHE A 39 16.72 -11.75 3.66
C PHE A 39 17.09 -12.54 2.40
N ASN A 40 18.24 -13.24 2.39
CA ASN A 40 18.69 -13.99 1.22
C ASN A 40 17.82 -15.24 0.94
N GLU A 41 17.32 -15.87 2.00
CA GLU A 41 16.37 -16.99 1.93
C GLU A 41 15.08 -16.53 1.24
N ILE A 42 14.43 -15.48 1.76
CA ILE A 42 13.18 -14.92 1.20
C ILE A 42 13.39 -14.46 -0.26
N ARG A 43 14.53 -13.81 -0.54
CA ARG A 43 14.85 -13.37 -1.91
C ARG A 43 14.88 -14.53 -2.92
N SER A 44 15.44 -15.66 -2.50
CA SER A 44 15.57 -16.83 -3.37
C SER A 44 14.19 -17.46 -3.59
N LEU A 45 13.38 -17.59 -2.52
CA LEU A 45 12.03 -18.13 -2.58
C LEU A 45 11.11 -17.32 -3.52
N VAL A 46 11.09 -16.00 -3.39
CA VAL A 46 10.28 -15.11 -4.26
C VAL A 46 10.63 -15.32 -5.73
N LYS A 47 11.93 -15.45 -6.04
CA LYS A 47 12.41 -15.67 -7.40
C LYS A 47 12.01 -17.05 -7.93
N ASP A 48 12.19 -18.09 -7.13
CA ASP A 48 11.96 -19.49 -7.54
C ASP A 48 10.47 -19.78 -7.77
N GLN A 49 9.57 -19.08 -7.05
CA GLN A 49 8.12 -19.21 -7.19
C GLN A 49 7.51 -18.27 -8.25
N GLY A 50 8.34 -17.47 -8.95
CA GLY A 50 7.86 -16.54 -9.99
C GLY A 50 6.88 -15.50 -9.47
N LEU A 51 7.07 -15.03 -8.23
CA LEU A 51 6.18 -14.05 -7.60
C LEU A 51 6.71 -12.62 -7.71
N HIS A 52 5.79 -11.66 -7.71
CA HIS A 52 6.10 -10.25 -7.56
C HIS A 52 5.88 -9.79 -6.12
N THR A 53 6.78 -8.95 -5.61
CA THR A 53 6.59 -8.28 -4.32
C THR A 53 6.64 -6.78 -4.52
N VAL A 54 5.74 -6.04 -3.85
CA VAL A 54 5.82 -4.57 -3.83
C VAL A 54 7.13 -4.10 -3.22
N CYS A 55 7.71 -4.90 -2.33
CA CYS A 55 9.03 -4.65 -1.77
C CYS A 55 10.09 -4.42 -2.87
N GLN A 56 10.05 -5.21 -3.95
CA GLN A 56 10.95 -5.11 -5.10
C GLN A 56 10.43 -4.11 -6.14
N GLU A 57 9.17 -4.23 -6.57
CA GLU A 57 8.64 -3.46 -7.71
C GLU A 57 8.51 -1.96 -7.41
N ALA A 58 8.18 -1.60 -6.16
CA ALA A 58 8.10 -0.20 -5.74
C ALA A 58 9.44 0.35 -5.18
N GLY A 59 10.54 -0.42 -5.27
CA GLY A 59 11.85 0.00 -4.80
C GLY A 59 11.89 0.31 -3.29
N CYS A 60 11.27 -0.54 -2.47
CA CYS A 60 11.03 -0.24 -1.06
C CYS A 60 12.35 -0.11 -0.27
N PRO A 61 12.56 1.02 0.44
CA PRO A 61 13.75 1.22 1.28
C PRO A 61 13.88 0.23 2.43
N ASN A 62 12.78 -0.41 2.85
CA ASN A 62 12.71 -1.21 4.08
C ASN A 62 12.79 -2.73 3.81
N ILE A 63 13.04 -3.15 2.57
CA ILE A 63 12.98 -4.57 2.17
C ILE A 63 13.86 -5.46 3.06
N SER A 64 15.07 -5.00 3.37
CA SER A 64 16.01 -5.73 4.23
C SER A 64 15.47 -5.94 5.65
N GLU A 65 14.86 -4.91 6.24
CA GLU A 65 14.32 -4.99 7.61
C GLU A 65 13.08 -5.87 7.67
N CYS A 66 12.10 -5.64 6.78
CA CYS A 66 10.85 -6.41 6.78
C CYS A 66 11.09 -7.90 6.53
N TRP A 67 11.96 -8.25 5.59
CA TRP A 67 12.23 -9.64 5.26
C TRP A 67 12.98 -10.36 6.39
N GLU A 68 13.85 -9.66 7.13
CA GLU A 68 14.50 -10.26 8.30
C GLU A 68 13.48 -10.60 9.41
N ASP A 69 12.42 -9.80 9.55
CA ASP A 69 11.32 -10.04 10.49
C ASP A 69 10.28 -11.07 10.02
N ARG A 70 10.49 -11.69 8.84
CA ARG A 70 9.52 -12.58 8.16
C ARG A 70 8.16 -11.90 7.91
N GLU A 71 8.22 -10.66 7.40
CA GLU A 71 7.11 -9.93 6.84
C GLU A 71 7.39 -9.63 5.35
N ALA A 72 6.42 -9.89 4.48
CA ALA A 72 6.53 -9.59 3.06
C ALA A 72 5.20 -9.06 2.50
N THR A 73 5.32 -8.27 1.43
CA THR A 73 4.17 -7.73 0.70
C THR A 73 4.14 -8.28 -0.72
N PHE A 74 3.17 -9.14 -1.01
CA PHE A 74 2.96 -9.71 -2.34
C PHE A 74 2.21 -8.72 -3.25
N LEU A 75 2.53 -8.72 -4.53
CA LEU A 75 1.82 -8.00 -5.58
C LEU A 75 1.10 -9.01 -6.49
N ILE A 76 -0.21 -9.14 -6.35
CA ILE A 76 -1.06 -10.02 -7.17
C ILE A 76 -1.64 -9.29 -8.39
N GLY A 77 -2.05 -10.06 -9.40
CA GLY A 77 -2.65 -9.55 -10.64
C GLY A 77 -1.62 -9.13 -11.68
N GLY A 78 -0.35 -9.48 -11.47
CA GLY A 78 0.80 -9.13 -12.33
C GLY A 78 1.49 -7.82 -11.95
N ASP A 79 2.39 -7.36 -12.83
CA ASP A 79 3.21 -6.15 -12.65
C ASP A 79 2.74 -4.95 -13.48
N GLN A 80 1.74 -5.13 -14.34
CA GLN A 80 1.13 -4.08 -15.16
C GLN A 80 -0.21 -3.63 -14.58
N CYS A 81 -0.31 -2.36 -14.20
CA CYS A 81 -1.52 -1.76 -13.68
C CYS A 81 -2.35 -1.10 -14.78
N THR A 82 -3.67 -1.29 -14.74
CA THR A 82 -4.61 -0.60 -15.64
C THR A 82 -4.78 0.89 -15.32
N ARG A 83 -4.29 1.34 -14.15
CA ARG A 83 -4.35 2.72 -13.68
C ARG A 83 -2.95 3.33 -13.59
N ARG A 84 -2.91 4.66 -13.60
CA ARG A 84 -1.69 5.43 -13.39
C ARG A 84 -1.87 6.44 -12.26
N CYS A 85 -1.10 6.27 -11.19
CA CYS A 85 -0.96 7.24 -10.11
C CYS A 85 0.41 7.93 -10.23
N ASP A 86 0.47 9.25 -10.11
CA ASP A 86 1.69 10.01 -10.45
C ASP A 86 2.86 9.83 -9.45
N PHE A 87 2.59 9.18 -8.32
CA PHE A 87 3.59 8.78 -7.32
C PHE A 87 4.09 7.34 -7.50
N CYS A 88 3.33 6.48 -8.20
CA CYS A 88 3.53 5.04 -8.18
C CYS A 88 4.51 4.60 -9.27
N GLN A 89 5.46 3.74 -8.91
CA GLN A 89 6.47 3.21 -9.82
C GLN A 89 6.01 1.97 -10.60
N ILE A 90 4.92 1.31 -10.18
CA ILE A 90 4.39 0.13 -10.88
C ILE A 90 3.97 0.54 -12.29
N ASP A 91 4.32 -0.30 -13.26
CA ASP A 91 4.12 0.01 -14.67
C ASP A 91 2.64 0.14 -15.01
N THR A 92 2.33 1.08 -15.90
CA THR A 92 0.98 1.18 -16.47
C THR A 92 0.98 0.49 -17.82
N GLY A 93 0.11 -0.50 -18.00
CA GLY A 93 0.08 -1.31 -19.20
C GLY A 93 -1.19 -2.13 -19.33
N LYS A 94 -1.25 -2.93 -20.40
CA LYS A 94 -2.26 -3.98 -20.54
C LYS A 94 -1.80 -5.18 -19.71
N PRO A 95 -2.55 -5.61 -18.68
CA PRO A 95 -2.20 -6.80 -17.93
C PRO A 95 -2.07 -8.04 -18.82
N ALA A 96 -1.26 -9.00 -18.36
CA ALA A 96 -1.18 -10.33 -18.96
C ALA A 96 -2.50 -11.10 -18.79
N GLU A 97 -2.56 -12.32 -19.33
CA GLU A 97 -3.69 -13.21 -19.10
C GLU A 97 -3.94 -13.44 -17.61
N TYR A 98 -5.21 -13.63 -17.27
CA TYR A 98 -5.64 -13.74 -15.88
C TYR A 98 -5.26 -15.10 -15.30
N ASP A 99 -4.34 -15.08 -14.33
CA ASP A 99 -3.85 -16.28 -13.66
C ASP A 99 -4.68 -16.62 -12.41
N THR A 100 -5.55 -17.62 -12.55
CA THR A 100 -6.39 -18.11 -11.45
C THR A 100 -5.64 -19.02 -10.45
N ASP A 101 -4.41 -19.43 -10.75
CA ASP A 101 -3.57 -20.24 -9.86
C ASP A 101 -2.64 -19.39 -8.97
N GLU A 102 -2.50 -18.09 -9.26
CA GLU A 102 -1.71 -17.15 -8.46
C GLU A 102 -2.05 -17.18 -6.95
N PRO A 103 -3.33 -17.20 -6.51
CA PRO A 103 -3.69 -17.34 -5.09
C PRO A 103 -3.04 -18.55 -4.39
N ARG A 104 -2.96 -19.71 -5.07
CA ARG A 104 -2.34 -20.92 -4.52
C ARG A 104 -0.84 -20.72 -4.34
N ARG A 105 -0.15 -20.17 -5.34
CA ARG A 105 1.31 -19.93 -5.29
C ARG A 105 1.70 -18.91 -4.22
N VAL A 106 0.88 -17.87 -4.02
CA VAL A 106 1.07 -16.93 -2.92
C VAL A 106 0.97 -17.66 -1.57
N ALA A 107 -0.08 -18.46 -1.37
CA ALA A 107 -0.25 -19.21 -0.11
C ALA A 107 0.89 -20.21 0.16
N GLU A 108 1.38 -20.92 -0.87
CA GLU A 108 2.55 -21.79 -0.75
C GLU A 108 3.81 -21.02 -0.39
N SER A 109 3.98 -19.81 -0.92
CA SER A 109 5.13 -18.96 -0.60
C SER A 109 5.05 -18.44 0.83
N VAL A 110 3.87 -18.02 1.29
CA VAL A 110 3.63 -17.64 2.69
C VAL A 110 3.99 -18.80 3.63
N GLN A 111 3.59 -20.03 3.28
CA GLN A 111 3.91 -21.24 4.04
C GLN A 111 5.42 -21.54 4.04
N GLN A 112 6.07 -21.54 2.87
CA GLN A 112 7.50 -21.82 2.72
C GLN A 112 8.36 -20.79 3.45
N MET A 113 7.99 -19.50 3.37
CA MET A 113 8.67 -18.41 4.07
C MET A 113 8.38 -18.42 5.59
N GLY A 114 7.41 -19.21 6.05
CA GLY A 114 6.97 -19.27 7.44
C GLY A 114 6.59 -17.89 7.98
N LEU A 115 5.83 -17.12 7.20
CA LEU A 115 5.40 -15.79 7.62
C LEU A 115 4.36 -15.88 8.72
N ARG A 116 4.46 -14.98 9.70
CA ARG A 116 3.45 -14.82 10.76
C ARG A 116 2.36 -13.82 10.37
N TYR A 117 2.68 -12.94 9.44
CA TYR A 117 1.79 -11.93 8.92
C TYR A 117 2.13 -11.68 7.45
N ALA A 118 1.14 -11.79 6.57
CA ALA A 118 1.28 -11.59 5.14
C ALA A 118 0.49 -10.36 4.72
N THR A 119 1.16 -9.39 4.08
CA THR A 119 0.45 -8.32 3.39
C THR A 119 0.30 -8.71 1.93
N VAL A 120 -0.90 -8.61 1.39
CA VAL A 120 -1.20 -8.84 -0.01
C VAL A 120 -1.77 -7.55 -0.59
N THR A 121 -1.16 -7.07 -1.65
CA THR A 121 -1.68 -5.99 -2.47
C THR A 121 -1.60 -6.40 -3.93
N GLY A 122 -2.06 -5.55 -4.83
CA GLY A 122 -2.09 -5.89 -6.25
C GLY A 122 -2.30 -4.65 -7.10
N VAL A 123 -2.26 -4.87 -8.40
CA VAL A 123 -2.56 -3.84 -9.38
C VAL A 123 -4.07 -3.66 -9.57
N ALA A 124 -4.49 -2.50 -10.07
CA ALA A 124 -5.86 -2.35 -10.52
C ALA A 124 -6.08 -3.20 -11.79
N ARG A 125 -7.17 -3.97 -11.83
CA ARG A 125 -7.56 -4.84 -12.94
C ARG A 125 -8.88 -4.40 -13.57
N ASP A 126 -8.94 -3.15 -14.03
CA ASP A 126 -10.12 -2.61 -14.72
C ASP A 126 -10.45 -3.36 -16.04
N ASP A 127 -9.55 -4.23 -16.51
CA ASP A 127 -9.75 -5.15 -17.63
C ASP A 127 -10.65 -6.36 -17.28
N LEU A 128 -10.81 -6.67 -15.99
CA LEU A 128 -11.64 -7.78 -15.51
C LEU A 128 -13.07 -7.30 -15.15
N PRO A 129 -14.11 -8.12 -15.39
CA PRO A 129 -15.50 -7.75 -15.06
C PRO A 129 -15.75 -7.46 -13.57
N ASP A 130 -15.01 -8.13 -12.69
CA ASP A 130 -15.07 -8.03 -11.23
C ASP A 130 -14.00 -7.06 -10.67
N GLY A 131 -13.20 -6.44 -11.54
CA GLY A 131 -12.08 -5.59 -11.14
C GLY A 131 -10.94 -6.34 -10.41
N GLY A 132 -10.95 -7.67 -10.43
CA GLY A 132 -10.04 -8.54 -9.70
C GLY A 132 -10.47 -8.87 -8.26
N ALA A 133 -11.71 -8.54 -7.85
CA ALA A 133 -12.18 -8.79 -6.48
C ALA A 133 -12.03 -10.25 -6.04
N TRP A 134 -12.36 -11.22 -6.90
CA TRP A 134 -12.15 -12.64 -6.59
C TRP A 134 -10.69 -12.95 -6.31
N LEU A 135 -9.75 -12.33 -7.02
CA LEU A 135 -8.32 -12.62 -6.89
C LEU A 135 -7.80 -12.23 -5.49
N TYR A 136 -8.21 -11.07 -5.00
CA TYR A 136 -7.88 -10.62 -3.64
C TYR A 136 -8.50 -11.53 -2.59
N ALA A 137 -9.81 -11.81 -2.72
CA ALA A 137 -10.55 -12.64 -1.78
C ALA A 137 -9.97 -14.06 -1.70
N GLU A 138 -9.76 -14.68 -2.86
CA GLU A 138 -9.24 -16.05 -2.96
C GLU A 138 -7.80 -16.15 -2.45
N THR A 139 -6.97 -15.13 -2.68
CA THR A 139 -5.60 -15.11 -2.13
C THR A 139 -5.60 -15.16 -0.60
N ALA A 140 -6.45 -14.35 0.06
CA ALA A 140 -6.59 -14.40 1.52
C ALA A 140 -7.11 -15.76 2.00
N ARG A 141 -8.16 -16.30 1.37
CA ARG A 141 -8.71 -17.63 1.70
C ARG A 141 -7.66 -18.74 1.58
N ARG A 142 -6.84 -18.72 0.53
CA ARG A 142 -5.77 -19.70 0.32
C ARG A 142 -4.67 -19.59 1.37
N ILE A 143 -4.28 -18.37 1.75
CA ILE A 143 -3.30 -18.15 2.82
C ILE A 143 -3.82 -18.69 4.16
N HIS A 144 -5.05 -18.33 4.55
CA HIS A 144 -5.65 -18.82 5.79
C HIS A 144 -5.75 -20.35 5.83
N ALA A 145 -6.08 -20.98 4.71
CA ALA A 145 -6.15 -22.44 4.61
C ALA A 145 -4.77 -23.12 4.67
N ALA A 146 -3.76 -22.56 4.03
CA ALA A 146 -2.41 -23.14 3.97
C ALA A 146 -1.61 -22.92 5.26
N VAL A 147 -1.84 -21.79 5.95
CA VAL A 147 -1.08 -21.38 7.14
C VAL A 147 -2.05 -20.90 8.24
N PRO A 148 -2.71 -21.82 8.97
CA PRO A 148 -3.58 -21.46 10.08
C PRO A 148 -2.85 -20.59 11.13
N GLY A 149 -3.44 -19.44 11.46
CA GLY A 149 -2.87 -18.47 12.40
C GLY A 149 -1.95 -17.40 11.79
N CYS A 150 -1.69 -17.44 10.47
CA CYS A 150 -1.07 -16.32 9.76
C CYS A 150 -2.09 -15.19 9.58
N GLY A 151 -1.79 -13.99 10.06
CA GLY A 151 -2.64 -12.82 9.81
C GLY A 151 -2.47 -12.30 8.38
N VAL A 152 -3.55 -11.87 7.75
CA VAL A 152 -3.57 -11.35 6.38
C VAL A 152 -4.05 -9.90 6.37
N GLU A 153 -3.22 -9.01 5.83
CA GLU A 153 -3.61 -7.64 5.47
C GLU A 153 -3.84 -7.55 3.96
N LEU A 154 -5.04 -7.16 3.53
CA LEU A 154 -5.34 -6.89 2.12
C LEU A 154 -5.32 -5.39 1.85
N LEU A 155 -4.32 -4.91 1.09
CA LEU A 155 -4.28 -3.55 0.56
C LEU A 155 -4.84 -3.51 -0.87
N VAL A 156 -6.02 -2.93 -1.04
CA VAL A 156 -6.83 -3.11 -2.25
C VAL A 156 -7.03 -1.82 -3.06
N PRO A 157 -7.32 -1.92 -4.37
CA PRO A 157 -7.90 -0.82 -5.14
C PRO A 157 -9.32 -0.50 -4.64
N ASP A 158 -9.95 0.53 -5.20
CA ASP A 158 -11.30 0.93 -4.77
C ASP A 158 -12.42 0.07 -5.39
N PHE A 159 -12.11 -0.84 -6.33
CA PHE A 159 -13.07 -1.59 -7.15
C PHE A 159 -14.18 -0.70 -7.74
N ASN A 160 -13.85 0.56 -8.06
CA ASN A 160 -14.79 1.60 -8.49
C ASN A 160 -15.94 1.88 -7.49
N GLY A 161 -15.78 1.52 -6.22
CA GLY A 161 -16.80 1.66 -5.17
C GLY A 161 -17.96 0.68 -5.32
N ARG A 162 -17.79 -0.38 -6.11
CA ARG A 162 -18.83 -1.39 -6.33
C ARG A 162 -18.99 -2.25 -5.08
N ARG A 163 -20.14 -2.10 -4.42
CA ARG A 163 -20.46 -2.79 -3.17
C ARG A 163 -20.37 -4.32 -3.31
N ASP A 164 -20.88 -4.90 -4.39
CA ASP A 164 -20.82 -6.33 -4.65
C ASP A 164 -19.38 -6.87 -4.72
N GLN A 165 -18.47 -6.11 -5.32
CA GLN A 165 -17.05 -6.46 -5.44
C GLN A 165 -16.32 -6.32 -4.12
N LEU A 166 -16.64 -5.27 -3.35
CA LEU A 166 -16.10 -5.07 -2.02
C LEU A 166 -16.58 -6.15 -1.04
N GLU A 167 -17.85 -6.53 -1.10
CA GLU A 167 -18.43 -7.60 -0.27
C GLU A 167 -17.77 -8.96 -0.55
N GLU A 168 -17.43 -9.27 -1.81
CA GLU A 168 -16.63 -10.47 -2.13
C GLU A 168 -15.29 -10.45 -1.40
N VAL A 169 -14.57 -9.32 -1.41
CA VAL A 169 -13.30 -9.18 -0.69
C VAL A 169 -13.49 -9.24 0.82
N PHE A 170 -14.53 -8.60 1.37
CA PHE A 170 -14.82 -8.64 2.81
C PHE A 170 -15.13 -10.06 3.29
N SER A 171 -15.75 -10.88 2.44
CA SER A 171 -16.10 -12.26 2.75
C SER A 171 -14.88 -13.15 3.04
N SER A 172 -13.68 -12.77 2.57
CA SER A 172 -12.43 -13.49 2.87
C SER A 172 -11.87 -13.18 4.26
N ARG A 173 -12.51 -12.29 5.02
CA ARG A 173 -12.18 -11.98 6.43
C ARG A 173 -10.68 -11.72 6.69
N PRO A 174 -10.01 -10.81 5.96
CA PRO A 174 -8.64 -10.44 6.30
C PRO A 174 -8.61 -9.82 7.70
N GLU A 175 -7.52 -10.06 8.44
CA GLU A 175 -7.26 -9.42 9.73
C GLU A 175 -7.25 -7.89 9.61
N VAL A 176 -6.74 -7.35 8.50
CA VAL A 176 -6.81 -5.92 8.16
C VAL A 176 -7.23 -5.73 6.70
N PHE A 177 -8.24 -4.89 6.48
CA PHE A 177 -8.60 -4.37 5.17
C PHE A 177 -8.02 -2.96 5.01
N ALA A 178 -7.08 -2.80 4.08
CA ALA A 178 -6.43 -1.53 3.82
C ALA A 178 -6.88 -0.93 2.47
N HIS A 179 -7.22 0.35 2.48
CA HIS A 179 -7.38 1.14 1.26
C HIS A 179 -6.81 2.54 1.47
N ASN A 180 -5.71 2.83 0.81
CA ASN A 180 -5.03 4.11 0.98
C ASN A 180 -5.77 5.23 0.25
N ILE A 181 -5.95 6.38 0.90
CA ILE A 181 -6.36 7.64 0.25
C ILE A 181 -5.16 8.38 -0.35
N GLU A 182 -3.97 8.17 0.21
CA GLU A 182 -2.65 8.67 -0.21
C GLU A 182 -2.45 10.18 -0.11
N THR A 183 -3.46 11.01 -0.35
CA THR A 183 -3.30 12.47 -0.36
C THR A 183 -4.63 13.20 -0.11
N VAL A 184 -4.55 14.53 -0.07
CA VAL A 184 -5.64 15.44 0.32
C VAL A 184 -6.54 15.81 -0.88
N PRO A 185 -7.79 16.23 -0.64
CA PRO A 185 -8.79 16.46 -1.71
C PRO A 185 -8.32 17.37 -2.85
N ARG A 186 -7.65 18.48 -2.53
CA ARG A 186 -7.22 19.50 -3.51
C ARG A 186 -6.32 18.93 -4.61
N ILE A 187 -5.36 18.07 -4.25
CA ILE A 187 -4.39 17.49 -5.18
C ILE A 187 -4.71 16.04 -5.57
N PHE A 188 -5.76 15.45 -5.01
CA PHE A 188 -6.13 14.05 -5.24
C PHE A 188 -6.29 13.72 -6.73
N LYS A 189 -7.03 14.53 -7.48
CA LYS A 189 -7.28 14.28 -8.92
C LYS A 189 -6.00 14.36 -9.76
N SER A 190 -5.04 15.20 -9.39
CA SER A 190 -3.75 15.27 -10.09
C SER A 190 -2.86 14.06 -9.79
N ILE A 191 -2.91 13.55 -8.56
CA ILE A 191 -2.05 12.45 -8.11
C ILE A 191 -2.66 11.08 -8.46
N ARG A 192 -3.98 10.92 -8.33
CA ARG A 192 -4.74 9.67 -8.52
C ARG A 192 -5.98 9.88 -9.40
N PRO A 193 -5.81 10.18 -10.70
CA PRO A 193 -6.91 10.59 -11.58
C PRO A 193 -8.03 9.54 -11.74
N ALA A 194 -7.69 8.26 -11.63
CA ALA A 194 -8.63 7.14 -11.72
C ALA A 194 -9.44 6.88 -10.43
N PHE A 195 -9.02 7.48 -9.31
CA PHE A 195 -9.68 7.37 -8.01
C PHE A 195 -10.50 8.64 -7.70
N ARG A 196 -11.31 8.60 -6.64
CA ARG A 196 -12.00 9.78 -6.07
C ARG A 196 -11.84 9.75 -4.56
N TYR A 197 -11.55 10.90 -3.95
CA TYR A 197 -11.32 11.01 -2.51
C TYR A 197 -12.50 10.45 -1.69
N ASP A 198 -13.71 10.97 -1.94
CA ASP A 198 -14.92 10.54 -1.24
C ASP A 198 -15.25 9.06 -1.46
N ARG A 199 -14.95 8.54 -2.66
CA ARG A 199 -15.13 7.12 -2.97
C ARG A 199 -14.15 6.25 -2.18
N SER A 200 -12.90 6.67 -2.07
CA SER A 200 -11.89 5.98 -1.27
C SER A 200 -12.25 5.99 0.22
N LEU A 201 -12.82 7.08 0.74
CA LEU A 201 -13.37 7.11 2.10
C LEU A 201 -14.57 6.16 2.25
N ALA A 202 -15.50 6.15 1.29
CA ALA A 202 -16.65 5.24 1.33
C ALA A 202 -16.23 3.75 1.30
N VAL A 203 -15.13 3.40 0.63
CA VAL A 203 -14.54 2.05 0.67
C VAL A 203 -14.10 1.68 2.08
N ILE A 204 -13.46 2.60 2.81
CA ILE A 204 -13.10 2.40 4.22
C ILE A 204 -14.34 2.24 5.09
N THR A 205 -15.36 3.09 4.90
CA THR A 205 -16.62 3.00 5.64
C THR A 205 -17.31 1.66 5.43
N MET A 206 -17.41 1.17 4.19
CA MET A 206 -18.02 -0.14 3.91
C MET A 206 -17.26 -1.29 4.58
N ALA A 207 -15.92 -1.22 4.64
CA ALA A 207 -15.12 -2.24 5.32
C ALA A 207 -15.30 -2.19 6.85
N ASN A 208 -15.42 -0.99 7.42
CA ASN A 208 -15.71 -0.80 8.84
C ASN A 208 -17.12 -1.32 9.19
N GLU A 209 -18.14 -1.00 8.38
CA GLU A 209 -19.51 -1.52 8.53
C GLU A 209 -19.57 -3.05 8.42
N ALA A 210 -18.69 -3.67 7.64
CA ALA A 210 -18.54 -5.12 7.55
C ALA A 210 -17.82 -5.75 8.77
N GLY A 211 -17.39 -4.94 9.74
CA GLY A 211 -16.75 -5.35 10.97
C GLY A 211 -15.25 -5.64 10.86
N LEU A 212 -14.59 -5.24 9.77
CA LEU A 212 -13.16 -5.44 9.59
C LEU A 212 -12.34 -4.38 10.34
N VAL A 213 -11.07 -4.69 10.66
CA VAL A 213 -10.09 -3.66 11.00
C VAL A 213 -9.69 -2.96 9.72
N THR A 214 -9.79 -1.64 9.70
CA THR A 214 -9.54 -0.83 8.51
C THR A 214 -8.25 -0.04 8.61
N LYS A 215 -7.60 0.18 7.46
CA LYS A 215 -6.32 0.88 7.41
C LYS A 215 -6.21 1.79 6.19
N SER A 216 -5.51 2.90 6.36
CA SER A 216 -5.19 3.81 5.26
C SER A 216 -3.78 4.40 5.39
N ASN A 217 -3.39 5.20 4.41
CA ASN A 217 -2.09 5.85 4.33
C ASN A 217 -2.20 7.27 3.76
N LEU A 218 -1.34 8.15 4.27
CA LEU A 218 -1.07 9.48 3.74
C LEU A 218 0.39 9.58 3.31
N ILE A 219 0.62 9.96 2.06
CA ILE A 219 1.93 10.26 1.49
C ILE A 219 2.10 11.78 1.49
N LEU A 220 3.10 12.26 2.23
CA LEU A 220 3.41 13.68 2.39
C LEU A 220 4.54 14.12 1.45
N GLY A 221 4.63 15.42 1.17
CA GLY A 221 5.60 16.03 0.27
C GLY A 221 5.14 16.10 -1.19
N MET A 222 3.85 15.90 -1.46
CA MET A 222 3.27 15.99 -2.81
C MET A 222 2.58 17.35 -3.07
N GLY A 223 2.62 18.25 -2.11
CA GLY A 223 2.14 19.63 -2.25
C GLY A 223 0.89 19.93 -1.43
N GLU A 224 0.51 19.03 -0.53
CA GLU A 224 -0.43 19.24 0.56
C GLU A 224 0.15 20.18 1.65
N GLU A 225 -0.73 20.94 2.29
CA GLU A 225 -0.40 21.80 3.44
C GLU A 225 -0.72 21.08 4.77
N PRO A 226 -0.08 21.46 5.90
CA PRO A 226 -0.31 20.84 7.20
C PRO A 226 -1.78 20.73 7.61
N GLU A 227 -2.56 21.79 7.40
CA GLU A 227 -3.98 21.83 7.75
C GLU A 227 -4.82 20.86 6.90
N GLU A 228 -4.41 20.64 5.65
CA GLU A 228 -5.07 19.67 4.77
C GLU A 228 -4.76 18.22 5.20
N ILE A 229 -3.55 17.97 5.74
CA ILE A 229 -3.18 16.68 6.33
C ILE A 229 -4.05 16.42 7.56
N SER A 230 -4.16 17.40 8.46
CA SER A 230 -5.03 17.33 9.64
C SER A 230 -6.49 17.07 9.27
N GLN A 231 -7.01 17.75 8.24
CA GLN A 231 -8.36 17.48 7.73
C GLN A 231 -8.49 16.05 7.19
N ALA A 232 -7.53 15.56 6.40
CA ALA A 232 -7.59 14.20 5.86
C ALA A 232 -7.53 13.12 6.96
N MET A 233 -6.81 13.36 8.06
CA MET A 233 -6.83 12.47 9.22
C MET A 233 -8.22 12.44 9.89
N ARG A 234 -8.90 13.59 10.01
CA ARG A 234 -10.28 13.65 10.51
C ARG A 234 -11.24 12.91 9.60
N ASP A 235 -11.17 13.15 8.29
CA ASP A 235 -12.03 12.48 7.30
C ASP A 235 -11.86 10.96 7.36
N LEU A 236 -10.62 10.46 7.50
CA LEU A 236 -10.35 9.03 7.66
C LEU A 236 -10.96 8.47 8.95
N ARG A 237 -10.85 9.19 10.06
CA ARG A 237 -11.47 8.77 11.33
C ARG A 237 -12.99 8.74 11.23
N GLU A 238 -13.60 9.78 10.66
CA GLU A 238 -15.04 9.85 10.42
C GLU A 238 -15.53 8.71 9.51
N ALA A 239 -14.71 8.32 8.52
CA ALA A 239 -14.97 7.16 7.67
C ALA A 239 -14.82 5.80 8.39
N GLY A 240 -14.32 5.77 9.63
CA GLY A 240 -14.14 4.55 10.41
C GLY A 240 -12.74 3.89 10.31
N CYS A 241 -11.74 4.59 9.78
CA CYS A 241 -10.38 4.06 9.57
C CYS A 241 -9.64 3.79 10.90
N ASP A 242 -9.38 2.54 11.28
CA ASP A 242 -8.74 2.19 12.56
C ASP A 242 -7.25 2.51 12.61
N LEU A 243 -6.53 2.19 11.53
CA LEU A 243 -5.07 2.24 11.45
C LEU A 243 -4.61 3.28 10.44
N LEU A 244 -3.60 4.08 10.79
CA LEU A 244 -3.05 5.09 9.91
C LEU A 244 -1.54 4.97 9.76
N THR A 245 -1.08 5.03 8.51
CA THR A 245 0.33 5.25 8.18
C THR A 245 0.53 6.63 7.57
N ILE A 246 1.59 7.34 7.97
CA ILE A 246 1.93 8.67 7.46
C ILE A 246 3.39 8.63 7.01
N THR A 247 3.65 8.96 5.74
CA THR A 247 4.95 8.72 5.12
C THR A 247 5.45 9.88 4.27
N GLN A 248 6.75 9.92 3.97
CA GLN A 248 7.34 10.83 2.99
C GLN A 248 7.27 10.22 1.57
N TYR A 249 6.79 11.02 0.63
CA TYR A 249 6.91 10.78 -0.80
C TYR A 249 8.37 10.70 -1.22
N LEU A 250 8.76 9.60 -1.85
CA LEU A 250 10.04 9.46 -2.52
C LEU A 250 9.79 9.34 -4.01
N ARG A 251 10.20 10.37 -4.76
CA ARG A 251 10.05 10.43 -6.22
C ARG A 251 10.81 9.27 -6.90
N PRO A 252 10.12 8.35 -7.60
CA PRO A 252 10.79 7.19 -8.21
C PRO A 252 11.70 7.56 -9.38
N THR A 253 11.23 8.42 -10.28
CA THR A 253 11.95 8.85 -11.49
C THR A 253 11.58 10.30 -11.86
N PRO A 254 12.31 10.97 -12.76
CA PRO A 254 11.98 12.33 -13.21
C PRO A 254 10.58 12.46 -13.82
N ARG A 255 9.96 11.35 -14.26
CA ARG A 255 8.62 11.37 -14.87
C ARG A 255 7.49 11.42 -13.85
N HIS A 256 7.78 11.09 -12.60
CA HIS A 256 6.81 11.08 -11.51
C HIS A 256 6.72 12.47 -10.89
N HIS A 257 5.65 12.69 -10.13
CA HIS A 257 5.36 13.93 -9.44
C HIS A 257 6.61 14.49 -8.74
N PRO A 258 6.92 15.79 -8.85
CA PRO A 258 8.04 16.38 -8.12
C PRO A 258 7.83 16.35 -6.60
N VAL A 259 8.93 16.21 -5.85
CA VAL A 259 8.86 16.37 -4.39
C VAL A 259 8.66 17.86 -4.08
N SER A 260 7.50 18.21 -3.53
CA SER A 260 7.18 19.59 -3.18
C SER A 260 7.81 20.01 -1.85
N ARG A 261 7.93 19.07 -0.92
CA ARG A 261 8.48 19.31 0.42
C ARG A 261 9.07 18.04 1.02
N TRP A 262 10.16 18.20 1.77
CA TRP A 262 10.71 17.18 2.64
C TRP A 262 10.22 17.43 4.07
N VAL A 263 9.30 16.61 4.54
CA VAL A 263 8.75 16.72 5.90
C VAL A 263 9.83 16.33 6.91
N LYS A 264 9.98 17.13 7.96
CA LYS A 264 11.00 16.90 9.00
C LYS A 264 10.53 15.79 9.96
N PRO A 265 11.45 15.04 10.58
CA PRO A 265 11.10 14.01 11.56
C PRO A 265 10.18 14.50 12.69
N ASP A 266 10.41 15.69 13.23
CA ASP A 266 9.58 16.25 14.31
C ASP A 266 8.13 16.53 13.87
N GLU A 267 7.92 16.80 12.58
CA GLU A 267 6.58 17.00 12.03
C GLU A 267 5.83 15.68 11.92
N PHE A 268 6.51 14.58 11.58
CA PHE A 268 5.91 13.24 11.65
C PHE A 268 5.51 12.87 13.08
N VAL A 269 6.31 13.26 14.08
CA VAL A 269 5.96 13.06 15.51
C VAL A 269 4.71 13.87 15.87
N ALA A 270 4.61 15.13 15.41
CA ALA A 270 3.42 15.94 15.63
C ALA A 270 2.17 15.35 14.98
N PHE A 271 2.25 14.89 13.72
CA PHE A 271 1.13 14.24 13.04
C PHE A 271 0.73 12.92 13.70
N GLN A 272 1.69 12.17 14.25
CA GLN A 272 1.38 10.96 15.01
C GLN A 272 0.55 11.29 16.25
N ALA A 273 1.00 12.26 17.06
CA ALA A 273 0.29 12.67 18.26
C ALA A 273 -1.12 13.21 17.94
N GLU A 274 -1.25 13.97 16.84
CA GLU A 274 -2.56 14.42 16.37
C GLU A 274 -3.47 13.24 16.00
N ALA A 275 -2.99 12.30 15.18
CA ALA A 275 -3.74 11.11 14.80
C ALA A 275 -4.18 10.29 16.03
N GLU A 276 -3.27 10.05 16.98
CA GLU A 276 -3.60 9.38 18.24
C GLU A 276 -4.69 10.13 19.01
N SER A 277 -4.64 11.47 19.06
CA SER A 277 -5.68 12.29 19.71
C SER A 277 -7.04 12.25 19.00
N LEU A 278 -7.06 11.98 17.69
CA LEU A 278 -8.28 11.75 16.91
C LEU A 278 -8.84 10.32 17.09
N GLY A 279 -8.14 9.48 17.84
CA GLY A 279 -8.60 8.15 18.25
C GLY A 279 -8.26 7.01 17.28
N PHE A 280 -7.27 7.17 16.40
CA PHE A 280 -6.74 6.01 15.66
C PHE A 280 -6.25 4.93 16.63
N ALA A 281 -6.61 3.67 16.38
CA ALA A 281 -6.25 2.55 17.23
C ALA A 281 -4.75 2.18 17.12
N GLY A 282 -4.12 2.56 16.00
CA GLY A 282 -2.69 2.44 15.79
C GLY A 282 -2.22 3.41 14.71
N VAL A 283 -1.10 4.08 14.97
CA VAL A 283 -0.50 5.06 14.06
C VAL A 283 0.97 4.75 13.87
N MET A 284 1.44 4.82 12.63
CA MET A 284 2.86 4.81 12.33
C MET A 284 3.21 5.98 11.41
N SER A 285 4.04 6.89 11.90
CA SER A 285 4.37 8.12 11.20
C SER A 285 5.88 8.27 11.07
N GLY A 286 6.36 8.44 9.84
CA GLY A 286 7.78 8.69 9.62
C GLY A 286 8.22 8.68 8.17
N PRO A 287 9.41 9.22 7.87
CA PRO A 287 9.84 9.43 6.49
C PRO A 287 9.99 8.15 5.65
N LEU A 288 10.33 7.03 6.30
CA LEU A 288 10.51 5.74 5.65
C LEU A 288 9.38 4.76 5.92
N VAL A 289 8.35 5.14 6.70
CA VAL A 289 7.17 4.30 6.92
C VAL A 289 6.52 3.97 5.58
N ARG A 290 5.91 2.80 5.45
CA ARG A 290 5.11 2.40 4.28
C ARG A 290 3.85 1.76 4.79
N SER A 291 2.82 1.66 3.94
CA SER A 291 1.55 1.02 4.32
C SER A 291 1.77 -0.36 4.94
N SER A 292 2.69 -1.17 4.40
CA SER A 292 2.98 -2.50 4.94
C SER A 292 4.15 -2.58 5.94
N TYR A 293 4.77 -1.45 6.31
CA TYR A 293 5.92 -1.47 7.23
C TYR A 293 5.45 -1.83 8.65
N ARG A 294 5.96 -2.94 9.20
CA ARG A 294 5.61 -3.45 10.54
C ARG A 294 4.10 -3.62 10.75
N ALA A 295 3.39 -4.04 9.69
CA ALA A 295 1.95 -4.16 9.68
C ALA A 295 1.43 -5.14 10.75
N GLY A 296 2.14 -6.26 10.97
CA GLY A 296 1.77 -7.23 11.99
C GLY A 296 1.84 -6.67 13.41
N GLY A 297 2.80 -5.77 13.69
CA GLY A 297 2.88 -5.05 14.97
C GLY A 297 1.74 -4.04 15.14
N LEU A 298 1.43 -3.27 14.10
CA LEU A 298 0.35 -2.29 14.11
C LEU A 298 -1.03 -2.95 14.29
N TYR A 299 -1.25 -4.11 13.66
CA TYR A 299 -2.47 -4.90 13.84
C TYR A 299 -2.67 -5.34 15.30
N LYS A 300 -1.61 -5.81 15.97
CA LYS A 300 -1.70 -6.21 17.38
C LYS A 300 -2.15 -5.04 18.28
N GLN A 301 -1.61 -3.85 18.06
CA GLN A 301 -2.04 -2.64 18.78
C GLN A 301 -3.53 -2.34 18.58
N ALA A 302 -4.03 -2.47 17.34
CA ALA A 302 -5.46 -2.27 17.07
C ALA A 302 -6.36 -3.27 17.82
N ILE A 303 -5.97 -4.55 17.85
CA ILE A 303 -6.74 -5.57 18.56
C ILE A 303 -6.74 -5.30 20.07
N GLU A 304 -5.60 -4.92 20.64
CA GLU A 304 -5.50 -4.56 22.06
C GLU A 304 -6.41 -3.35 22.39
N ALA A 305 -6.40 -2.30 21.56
CA ALA A 305 -7.24 -1.12 21.75
C ALA A 305 -8.76 -1.44 21.65
N ARG A 306 -9.15 -2.33 20.72
CA ARG A 306 -10.54 -2.79 20.56
C ARG A 306 -11.03 -3.65 21.72
N GLN A 307 -10.14 -4.35 22.43
CA GLN A 307 -10.52 -5.16 23.61
C GLN A 307 -10.72 -4.31 24.87
N THR A 308 -10.15 -3.10 24.90
CA THR A 308 -10.26 -2.16 26.04
C THR A 308 -11.42 -1.18 25.95
N THR A 309 -12.17 -1.16 24.84
CA THR A 309 -13.31 -0.25 24.58
C THR A 309 -14.63 -1.02 24.60
#